data_AF-A0A3M6VER0-F1
#
_entry.id   AF-A0A3M6VER0-F1
#
_cell.length_a   1.000
_cell.length_b   1.000
_cell.length_c   1.000
_cell.angle_alpha   90.00
_cell.angle_beta   90.00
_cell.angle_gamma   90.00
#
_symmetry.space_group_name_H-M   'P 1'
#
loop_
_entity.id
_entity.type
_entity.pdbx_description
1 polymer ?
#
loop_
_entity_poly.entity_id
_entity_poly.type
_entity_poly.pdbx_seq_one_letter_code
_entity_poly.pdbx_strand_id
1 'polypeptide(L)' 'MLEADYAGAYMWSLNPESAYQFNPADTMGHFTEGLLEDDWLTPNKVFLDGMAPLDKIKNLKMFPCFPAKVKSDTKVK' A
#
# COMPACT_ATOMS: atom_id res chain seq x y z
N MET A 1 15.07 -3.22 9.72
CA MET A 1 14.09 -4.34 9.66
C MET A 1 14.77 -5.63 9.23
N LEU A 2 15.29 -5.71 8.00
CA LEU A 2 15.92 -6.94 7.49
C LEU A 2 17.14 -7.39 8.31
N GLU A 3 18.01 -6.46 8.71
CA GLU A 3 19.20 -6.76 9.52
C GLU A 3 18.88 -7.36 10.90
N ALA A 4 17.67 -7.11 11.40
CA ALA A 4 17.21 -7.59 12.71
C ALA A 4 16.24 -8.78 12.61
N ASP A 5 16.12 -9.40 11.41
CA ASP A 5 15.24 -10.55 11.12
C ASP A 5 13.78 -10.33 11.57
N TYR A 6 13.25 -9.11 11.39
CA TYR A 6 11.86 -8.81 11.70
C TYR A 6 10.92 -9.56 10.76
N ALA A 7 9.83 -10.10 11.32
CA ALA A 7 8.84 -10.88 10.58
C ALA A 7 7.97 -10.03 9.63
N GLY A 8 7.91 -8.71 9.84
CA GLY A 8 7.10 -7.80 9.04
C GLY A 8 6.86 -6.46 9.73
N ALA A 9 5.99 -5.66 9.11
CA ALA A 9 5.53 -4.37 9.61
C ALA A 9 4.01 -4.26 9.43
N TYR A 10 3.37 -3.38 10.18
CA TYR A 10 2.01 -2.93 9.92
C TYR A 10 2.04 -1.52 9.34
N MET A 11 1.28 -1.30 8.27
CA MET A 11 1.15 0.02 7.67
C MET A 11 -0.11 0.71 8.17
N TRP A 12 0.08 1.90 8.73
CA TRP A 12 -0.99 2.86 8.98
C TRP A 12 -0.63 4.14 8.20
N SER A 13 -1.50 4.74 7.40
CA SER A 13 -2.89 4.40 7.05
C SER A 13 -3.00 3.95 5.59
N LEU A 14 -3.97 3.08 5.32
CA LEU A 14 -4.44 2.86 3.94
C LEU A 14 -5.30 4.03 3.45
N ASN A 15 -6.01 4.68 4.39
CA ASN A 15 -7.00 5.70 4.11
C ASN A 15 -6.33 7.05 3.80
N PRO A 16 -6.49 7.59 2.59
CA PRO A 16 -5.94 8.90 2.24
C PRO A 16 -6.64 10.06 2.96
N GLU A 17 -7.84 9.85 3.53
CA GLU A 17 -8.60 10.88 4.23
C GLU A 17 -8.07 11.16 5.66
N SER A 18 -6.99 10.49 6.07
CA SER A 18 -6.31 10.72 7.34
C SER A 18 -5.42 11.95 7.24
N ALA A 19 -6.03 13.13 7.10
CA ALA A 19 -5.29 14.36 7.07
C ALA A 19 -4.78 14.73 8.47
N TYR A 20 -3.48 14.89 8.60
CA TYR A 20 -2.86 15.41 9.80
C TYR A 20 -2.69 16.91 9.67
N GLN A 21 -3.30 17.63 10.61
CA GLN A 21 -3.00 19.04 10.84
C GLN A 21 -1.73 19.09 11.69
N PHE A 22 -0.58 18.75 11.10
CA PHE A 22 0.69 18.99 11.77
C PHE A 22 0.89 20.50 11.86
N ASN A 23 0.78 21.04 13.07
CA ASN A 23 0.97 22.46 13.36
C ASN A 23 2.22 22.62 14.24
N PRO A 24 3.38 23.00 13.67
CA PRO A 24 4.58 23.38 14.46
C PRO A 24 4.42 24.71 15.24
N ALA A 25 3.18 25.13 15.53
CA ALA A 25 2.76 26.35 16.22
C ALA A 25 2.90 27.66 15.43
N ASP A 26 3.64 27.65 14.33
CA ASP A 26 3.98 28.81 13.50
C ASP A 26 3.53 28.67 12.03
N THR A 27 3.20 27.46 11.57
CA THR A 27 2.72 27.21 10.20
C THR A 27 1.51 26.28 10.19
N MET A 28 0.40 26.72 9.61
CA MET A 28 -0.75 25.84 9.37
C MET A 28 -0.49 25.03 8.10
N GLY A 29 -0.53 23.70 8.20
CA GLY A 29 -0.39 22.79 7.07
C GLY A 29 -1.48 21.71 7.05
N HIS A 30 -1.74 21.17 5.87
CA HIS A 30 -2.58 20.00 5.65
C HIS A 30 -1.72 18.94 4.98
N PHE A 31 -1.52 17.81 5.66
CA PHE A 31 -0.66 16.74 5.20
C PHE A 31 -1.48 15.46 5.12
N THR A 32 -1.42 14.80 3.97
CA THR A 32 -2.02 13.49 3.76
C THR A 32 -0.90 12.45 3.75
N GLU A 33 -1.07 11.39 4.53
CA GLU A 33 -0.13 10.26 4.61
C GLU A 33 -0.88 8.96 4.38
N GLY A 34 -0.29 8.07 3.58
CA GLY A 34 -0.85 6.75 3.35
C GLY A 34 -0.29 6.06 2.13
N LEU A 35 -0.75 4.82 1.94
CA LEU A 35 -0.37 3.99 0.80
C LEU A 35 -1.04 4.44 -0.51
N LEU A 36 -2.13 5.18 -0.41
CA LEU A 36 -2.94 5.67 -1.53
C LEU A 36 -2.97 7.19 -1.49
N GLU A 37 -3.14 7.79 -2.66
CA GLU A 37 -3.51 9.19 -2.82
C GLU A 37 -5.00 9.39 -2.51
N ASP A 38 -5.45 10.65 -2.45
CA ASP A 38 -6.83 11.08 -2.12
C ASP A 38 -7.95 10.52 -3.02
N ASP A 39 -7.60 9.80 -4.08
CA ASP A 39 -8.55 9.16 -5.00
C ASP A 39 -8.82 7.68 -4.70
N TRP A 40 -8.18 7.10 -3.68
CA TRP A 40 -8.29 5.67 -3.30
C TRP A 40 -7.87 4.66 -4.39
N LEU A 41 -7.36 5.12 -5.53
CA LEU A 41 -7.07 4.31 -6.71
C LEU A 41 -5.59 4.41 -7.10
N THR A 42 -5.00 5.58 -6.88
CA THR A 42 -3.62 5.87 -7.20
C THR A 42 -2.75 5.55 -6.00
N PRO A 43 -1.74 4.67 -6.15
CA PRO A 43 -0.82 4.39 -5.07
C PRO A 43 0.20 5.51 -4.90
N ASN A 44 0.58 5.78 -3.65
CA ASN A 44 1.75 6.60 -3.34
C ASN A 44 3.03 5.84 -3.70
N LYS A 45 3.53 6.09 -4.91
CA LYS A 45 4.66 5.34 -5.49
C LYS A 45 5.97 5.53 -4.73
N VAL A 46 6.25 6.74 -4.26
CA VAL A 46 7.46 7.02 -3.48
C VAL A 46 7.48 6.15 -2.23
N PHE A 47 6.33 6.03 -1.58
CA PHE A 47 6.19 5.21 -0.39
C PHE A 47 6.28 3.70 -0.71
N LEU A 48 5.65 3.23 -1.79
CA LEU A 48 5.79 1.85 -2.27
C LEU A 48 7.24 1.48 -2.60
N ASP A 49 7.95 2.35 -3.31
CA ASP A 49 9.35 2.13 -3.69
C ASP A 49 10.24 2.02 -2.45
N GLY A 50 9.98 2.82 -1.41
CA GLY A 50 10.66 2.74 -0.12
C GLY A 50 10.45 1.40 0.60
N MET A 51 9.35 0.70 0.32
CA MET A 51 9.03 -0.60 0.90
C MET A 51 9.54 -1.80 0.10
N ALA A 52 10.03 -1.61 -1.14
CA ALA A 52 10.57 -2.69 -1.98
C ALA A 52 11.61 -3.59 -1.29
N PRO A 53 12.45 -3.13 -0.34
CA PRO A 53 13.33 -4.03 0.40
C PRO A 53 12.61 -5.13 1.19
N LEU A 54 11.35 -4.93 1.60
CA LEU A 54 10.56 -5.90 2.34
C LEU A 54 10.21 -7.16 1.53
N ASP A 55 10.33 -7.10 0.19
CA ASP A 55 10.19 -8.28 -0.68
C ASP A 55 11.24 -9.37 -0.39
N LYS A 56 12.31 -9.01 0.33
CA LYS A 56 13.39 -9.91 0.73
C LYS A 56 13.20 -10.50 2.14
N ILE A 57 12.06 -10.28 2.80
CA ILE A 57 11.77 -10.89 4.10
C ILE A 57 11.82 -12.42 3.99
N LYS A 58 12.48 -13.05 4.95
CA LYS A 58 12.62 -14.50 5.01
C LYS A 58 11.26 -15.17 5.09
N ASN A 59 11.04 -16.19 4.25
CA ASN A 59 9.79 -16.93 4.13
C ASN A 59 8.58 -16.09 3.66
N LEU A 60 8.79 -14.91 3.08
CA LEU A 60 7.71 -14.17 2.44
C LEU A 60 7.10 -15.02 1.32
N LYS A 61 5.78 -15.20 1.38
CA LYS A 61 5.00 -15.91 0.37
C LYS A 61 3.93 -14.98 -0.13
N MET A 62 3.89 -14.76 -1.44
CA MET A 62 2.79 -14.04 -2.06
C MET A 62 1.48 -14.76 -1.76
N PHE A 63 0.45 -13.98 -1.49
CA PHE A 63 -0.89 -14.52 -1.34
C PHE A 63 -1.27 -15.25 -2.65
N PRO A 64 -1.76 -16.50 -2.59
CA PRO A 64 -2.07 -17.26 -3.80
C PRO A 64 -3.16 -16.55 -4.61
N CYS A 65 -2.95 -16.42 -5.91
CA CYS A 65 -4.00 -15.91 -6.80
C CYS A 65 -5.21 -16.85 -6.77
N PHE A 66 -6.41 -16.30 -6.68
CA PHE A 66 -7.62 -17.08 -6.92
C PHE A 66 -7.76 -17.34 -8.43
N PRO A 67 -8.14 -18.56 -8.86
CA PRO A 67 -8.43 -18.81 -10.27
C PRO A 67 -9.59 -17.91 -10.71
N ALA A 68 -9.33 -17.04 -11.69
CA ALA A 68 -10.37 -16.21 -12.28
C ALA A 68 -11.40 -17.09 -13.00
N LYS A 69 -12.69 -16.90 -12.71
CA LYS A 69 -13.76 -17.51 -13.50
C LYS A 69 -13.77 -16.86 -14.87
N VAL A 70 -13.15 -17.50 -15.86
CA VAL A 70 -13.31 -17.11 -17.27
C VAL A 70 -14.76 -17.40 -17.63
N LYS A 71 -15.55 -16.35 -17.97
CA LYS A 71 -16.87 -16.57 -18.56
C LYS A 71 -16.64 -17.28 -19.89
N SER A 72 -17.16 -18.49 -20.03
CA SER A 72 -17.09 -19.24 -21.29
C SER A 72 -17.69 -18.39 -22.40
N ASP A 73 -16.90 -18.12 -23.44
CA ASP A 73 -17.33 -17.39 -24.62
C ASP A 73 -18.62 -18.01 -25.17
N THR A 74 -19.72 -17.25 -25.10
CA THR A 74 -20.93 -17.55 -25.85
C THR A 74 -20.56 -17.52 -27.33
N LYS A 75 -20.32 -18.69 -27.93
CA LYS A 75 -20.26 -18.82 -29.38
C LYS A 75 -21.58 -18.32 -29.95
N VAL A 76 -21.55 -17.12 -30.51
CA VAL A 76 -22.61 -16.61 -31.38
C VAL A 76 -22.69 -17.58 -32.56
N LYS A 77 -23.83 -18.24 -32.70
CA LYS A 77 -24.19 -19.04 -33.88
C LYS A 77 -24.50 -18.12 -35.05
#